data_AF-A0A7V7PS99-F1
#
_entry.id   AF-A0A7V7PS99-F1
#
_cell.length_a   1.000
_cell.length_b   1.000
_cell.length_c   1.000
_cell.angle_alpha   90.00
_cell.angle_beta   90.00
_cell.angle_gamma   90.00
#
_symmetry.space_group_name_H-M   'P 1'
#
loop_
_entity.id
_entity.type
_entity.pdbx_description
1 polymer ?
#
loop_
_entity_poly.entity_id
_entity_poly.type
_entity_poly.pdbx_seq_one_letter_code
_entity_poly.pdbx_strand_id
1 'polypeptide(L)' 'MVVTHQTPVETPCIGICRLDAAQSLCVGCGRTLGEIGNWLAFEPQERRRVVALLPERLASLAVERGQA' A
#
# COMPACT_ATOMS: atom_id res chain seq x y z
N MET A 1 -16.14 -15.23 -24.10
CA MET A 1 -15.91 -14.36 -22.93
C MET A 1 -15.14 -15.17 -21.89
N VAL A 2 -13.83 -14.93 -21.74
CA VAL A 2 -13.03 -15.56 -20.69
C VAL A 2 -12.97 -14.62 -19.49
N VAL A 3 -13.61 -15.01 -18.40
CA VAL A 3 -13.50 -14.32 -17.10
C VAL A 3 -12.29 -14.91 -16.41
N THR A 4 -11.13 -14.29 -16.60
CA THR A 4 -9.91 -14.67 -15.89
C THR A 4 -10.07 -14.32 -14.42
N HIS A 5 -10.41 -15.31 -13.60
CA HIS A 5 -10.37 -15.19 -12.15
C HIS A 5 -8.89 -15.03 -11.76
N GLN A 6 -8.48 -13.80 -11.50
CA GLN A 6 -7.11 -13.49 -11.12
C GLN A 6 -6.81 -14.16 -9.77
N THR A 7 -5.76 -14.98 -9.75
CA THR A 7 -5.13 -15.53 -8.56
C THR A 7 -4.99 -14.42 -7.50
N PRO A 8 -5.35 -14.67 -6.23
CA PRO A 8 -5.32 -13.63 -5.20
C PRO A 8 -3.91 -13.07 -5.11
N VAL A 9 -3.75 -11.86 -5.62
CA VAL A 9 -2.55 -11.09 -5.40
C VAL A 9 -2.53 -10.78 -3.92
N GLU A 10 -1.56 -11.32 -3.18
CA GLU A 10 -1.36 -10.99 -1.77
C GLU A 10 -1.16 -9.48 -1.66
N THR A 11 -2.20 -8.78 -1.23
CA THR A 11 -2.16 -7.35 -0.98
C THR A 11 -2.10 -7.13 0.51
N PRO A 12 -1.23 -6.24 1.01
CA PRO A 12 -1.21 -5.84 2.42
C PRO A 12 -2.36 -4.86 2.75
N CYS A 13 -3.44 -4.89 1.98
CA CYS A 13 -4.58 -4.00 2.17
C CYS A 13 -5.49 -4.54 3.28
N ILE A 14 -5.69 -3.75 4.33
CA ILE A 14 -6.60 -4.08 5.44
C ILE A 14 -8.03 -3.57 5.23
N GLY A 15 -8.39 -3.19 3.99
CA GLY A 15 -9.71 -2.62 3.67
C GLY A 15 -9.91 -1.16 4.10
N ILE A 16 -8.85 -0.50 4.56
CA ILE A 16 -8.88 0.92 4.93
C ILE A 16 -8.13 1.71 3.86
N CYS A 17 -8.87 2.53 3.09
CA CYS A 17 -8.30 3.45 2.11
C CYS A 17 -8.43 4.89 2.62
N ARG A 18 -7.43 5.33 3.38
CA ARG A 18 -7.33 6.72 3.85
C ARG A 18 -5.91 7.19 3.58
N LEU A 19 -5.75 8.20 2.75
CA LEU A 19 -4.44 8.78 2.48
C LEU A 19 -4.15 9.93 3.42
N ASP A 20 -2.90 9.99 3.86
CA ASP A 20 -2.33 11.15 4.50
C ASP A 20 -1.99 12.21 3.44
N ALA A 21 -2.40 13.45 3.67
CA ALA A 21 -2.19 14.54 2.71
C ALA A 21 -0.76 15.07 2.71
N ALA A 22 -0.01 14.87 3.79
CA ALA A 22 1.39 15.32 3.91
C ALA A 22 2.33 14.33 3.22
N GLN A 23 2.15 13.03 3.45
CA GLN A 23 3.04 12.00 2.90
C GLN A 23 2.49 11.31 1.63
N SER A 24 1.23 11.58 1.22
CA SER A 24 0.58 10.88 0.11
C SER A 24 0.55 9.34 0.26
N LEU A 25 0.54 8.86 1.50
CA LEU A 25 0.57 7.44 1.86
C LEU A 25 -0.75 7.03 2.51
N CYS A 26 -1.21 5.81 2.24
CA CYS A 26 -2.36 5.24 2.91
C CYS A 26 -2.01 4.96 4.39
N VAL A 27 -2.74 5.55 5.33
CA VAL A 27 -2.50 5.33 6.77
C VAL A 27 -2.89 3.93 7.23
N GLY A 28 -3.64 3.17 6.43
CA GLY A 28 -4.02 1.79 6.73
C GLY A 28 -2.96 0.78 6.32
N CYS A 29 -2.42 0.91 5.10
CA CYS A 29 -1.48 -0.07 4.53
C CYS A 29 -0.09 0.49 4.23
N GLY A 30 0.17 1.79 4.40
CA GLY A 30 1.47 2.43 4.15
C GLY A 30 1.85 2.58 2.67
N ARG A 31 0.88 2.44 1.76
CA ARG A 31 1.11 2.48 0.29
C ARG A 31 0.67 3.78 -0.33
N THR A 32 1.39 4.26 -1.33
CA THR A 32 0.97 5.42 -2.12
C THR A 32 -0.16 5.06 -3.07
N LEU A 33 -0.92 6.07 -3.52
CA LEU A 33 -1.98 5.90 -4.52
C LEU A 33 -1.45 5.28 -5.82
N GLY A 34 -0.25 5.69 -6.26
CA GLY A 34 0.40 5.18 -7.46
C GLY A 34 0.78 3.70 -7.33
N GLU A 35 1.25 3.28 -6.16
CA GLU A 35 1.53 1.87 -5.89
C GLU A 35 0.23 1.04 -5.84
N ILE A 36 -0.86 1.58 -5.28
CA ILE A 36 -2.17 0.91 -5.24
C ILE A 36 -2.69 0.69 -6.67
N GLY A 37 -2.66 1.73 -7.51
CA GLY A 37 -3.10 1.65 -8.90
C GLY A 37 -2.25 0.72 -9.76
N ASN A 38 -0.93 0.70 -9.55
CA ASN A 38 0.00 -0.15 -10.29
C ASN A 38 0.22 -1.53 -9.65
N TRP A 39 -0.46 -1.87 -8.55
CA TRP A 39 -0.17 -3.10 -7.82
C TRP A 39 -0.34 -4.37 -8.65
N LEU A 40 -1.38 -4.39 -9.48
CA LEU A 40 -1.66 -5.50 -10.40
C LEU A 40 -0.57 -5.61 -11.49
N ALA A 41 0.06 -4.50 -11.87
CA ALA A 41 1.13 -4.46 -12.85
C ALA A 41 2.51 -4.81 -12.28
N PHE A 42 2.72 -4.66 -10.96
CA PHE A 42 4.01 -5.01 -10.35
C PHE A 42 4.30 -6.50 -10.36
N GLU A 43 5.57 -6.82 -10.59
CA GLU A 43 6.09 -8.17 -10.45
C GLU A 43 6.08 -8.62 -8.97
N PRO A 44 6.03 -9.94 -8.69
CA PRO A 44 6.06 -10.47 -7.32
C PRO A 44 7.28 -10.02 -6.51
N GLN A 45 8.40 -9.69 -7.15
CA GLN A 45 9.58 -9.13 -6.48
C GLN A 45 9.38 -7.67 -6.06
N GLU A 46 8.85 -6.83 -6.94
CA GLU A 46 8.50 -5.44 -6.60
C GLU A 46 7.45 -5.38 -5.50
N ARG A 47 6.43 -6.24 -5.56
CA ARG A 47 5.41 -6.34 -4.50
C ARG A 47 6.04 -6.62 -3.14
N ARG A 48 7.00 -7.56 -3.07
CA ARG A 48 7.72 -7.87 -1.84
C ARG A 48 8.57 -6.70 -1.34
N ARG A 49 9.24 -5.97 -2.23
CA ARG A 49 10.01 -4.76 -1.87
C ARG A 49 9.09 -3.69 -1.28
N VAL A 50 7.95 -3.44 -1.93
CA VAL A 50 6.96 -2.47 -1.44
C VAL A 50 6.44 -2.89 -0.07
N VAL A 51 6.07 -4.17 0.12
CA VAL A 51 5.59 -4.71 1.40
C VAL A 51 6.62 -4.55 2.52
N ALA A 52 7.90 -4.78 2.23
CA ALA A 52 8.98 -4.60 3.19
C ALA A 52 9.16 -3.13 3.63
N LEU A 53 8.81 -2.16 2.78
CA LEU A 53 8.91 -0.72 3.08
C LEU A 53 7.70 -0.17 3.86
N LEU A 54 6.55 -0.86 3.85
CA LEU A 54 5.33 -0.42 4.54
C LEU A 54 5.48 -0.20 6.03
N PRO A 55 6.09 -1.11 6.83
CA PRO A 55 6.24 -0.88 8.26
C PRO A 55 7.07 0.37 8.57
N GLU A 56 8.12 0.65 7.79
CA GLU A 56 8.91 1.89 7.93
C GLU A 56 8.06 3.13 7.61
N ARG A 57 7.31 3.11 6.50
CA ARG A 57 6.41 4.19 6.11
C ARG A 57 5.30 4.45 7.14
N LEU A 58 4.73 3.38 7.69
CA LEU A 58 3.72 3.46 8.75
C LEU A 58 4.31 4.01 10.05
N ALA A 59 5.55 3.64 10.39
CA ALA A 59 6.26 4.22 11.53
C ALA A 59 6.49 5.73 11.34
N SER A 60 6.92 6.17 10.16
CA SER A 60 7.06 7.60 9.83
C SER A 60 5.73 8.35 9.91
N LEU A 61 4.63 7.75 9.44
CA LEU A 61 3.28 8.33 9.59
C LEU A 61 2.82 8.42 11.05
N ALA A 62 3.15 7.42 11.87
CA ALA A 62 2.80 7.42 13.29
C ALA A 62 3.53 8.52 14.07
N VAL A 63 4.78 8.84 13.69
CA VAL A 63 5.57 9.91 14.30
C VAL A 63 4.94 11.29 14.04
N GLU A 64 4.49 11.58 12.81
CA GLU A 64 3.84 12.86 12.51
C GLU A 64 2.46 12.99 13.19
N ARG A 65 1.71 11.90 13.33
CA ARG A 65 0.38 11.89 13.96
C ARG A 65 0.39 12.11 15.48
N GLY A 66 1.56 12.05 16.12
CA GLY A 66 1.73 12.39 17.54
C GLY A 66 1.79 13.90 17.84
N GLN A 67 1.65 14.76 16.82
CA GLN A 67 1.82 16.21 16.93
C GLN A 67 0.53 17.04 16.71
N ALA A 68 -0.65 16.47 16.97
CA ALA A 68 -1.92 17.20 16.94
C ALA A 68 -2.73 16.98 18.22
#